data_AF-A0A926KU17-F1
#
_entry.id   AF-A0A926KU17-F1
#
_cell.length_a   1.000
_cell.length_b   1.000
_cell.length_c   1.000
_cell.angle_alpha   90.00
_cell.angle_beta   90.00
_cell.angle_gamma   90.00
#
_symmetry.space_group_name_H-M   'P 1'
#
loop_
_entity.id
_entity.type
_entity.pdbx_description
1 polymer ?
#
loop_
_entity_poly.entity_id
_entity_poly.type
_entity_poly.pdbx_seq_one_letter_code
_entity_poly.pdbx_strand_id
1 'polypeptide(L)' 'MSNRYKVRAYCSSRSCEYVRKEDVIQAINYETAYGLAILYNESPAKPRCPLCGGQMAFYSHAIIEEVGLS' A
#
# COMPACT_ATOMS: atom_id res chain seq x y z
N MET A 1 -3.91 3.16 19.54
CA MET A 1 -3.81 4.17 18.48
C MET A 1 -3.78 3.44 17.14
N SER A 2 -4.87 3.45 16.38
CA SER A 2 -4.87 2.91 15.02
C SER A 2 -4.09 3.88 14.13
N ASN A 3 -2.94 3.46 13.58
CA ASN A 3 -2.19 4.27 12.64
C ASN A 3 -3.06 4.51 11.40
N ARG A 4 -3.55 5.75 11.25
CA ARG A 4 -4.46 6.17 10.17
C ARG A 4 -3.77 6.22 8.80
N TYR A 5 -2.44 6.28 8.79
CA TYR A 5 -1.63 6.34 7.58
C TYR A 5 -0.89 5.03 7.36
N LYS A 6 -0.97 4.55 6.13
CA LYS A 6 -0.55 3.21 5.75
C LYS A 6 0.02 3.24 4.32
N VAL A 7 0.87 2.29 3.99
CA VAL A 7 1.28 1.99 2.60
C VAL A 7 0.76 0.61 2.27
N ARG A 8 0.01 0.50 1.18
CA ARG A 8 -0.54 -0.78 0.70
C ARG A 8 0.24 -1.26 -0.50
N ALA A 9 0.35 -2.58 -0.63
CA ALA A 9 0.90 -3.23 -1.80
C ALA A 9 -0.23 -3.84 -2.65
N TYR A 10 -0.09 -3.82 -3.97
CA TYR A 10 -1.00 -4.48 -4.91
C TYR A 10 -0.23 -5.05 -6.10
N CYS A 11 -0.80 -6.05 -6.77
CA CYS A 11 -0.23 -6.55 -8.02
C CYS A 11 -0.59 -5.61 -9.17
N SER A 12 0.39 -5.21 -9.99
CA SER A 12 0.15 -4.33 -11.13
C SER A 12 -0.52 -5.03 -12.32
N SER A 13 -0.60 -6.36 -12.30
CA SER A 13 -1.29 -7.13 -13.34
C SER A 13 -2.80 -6.95 -13.23
N ARG A 14 -3.44 -6.51 -14.33
CA ARG A 14 -4.89 -6.28 -14.40
C ARG A 14 -5.73 -7.55 -14.27
N SER A 15 -5.14 -8.73 -14.54
CA SER A 15 -5.81 -10.02 -14.45
C SER A 15 -5.56 -10.75 -13.12
N CYS A 16 -4.78 -10.15 -12.21
CA CYS A 16 -4.42 -10.78 -10.94
C CYS A 16 -5.29 -10.23 -9.80
N GLU A 17 -6.07 -11.10 -9.17
CA GLU A 17 -6.94 -10.76 -8.04
C GLU A 17 -6.19 -10.78 -6.69
N TYR A 18 -4.91 -10.41 -6.69
CA TYR A 18 -4.13 -10.37 -5.45
C TYR A 18 -4.68 -9.29 -4.51
N VAL A 19 -5.42 -9.73 -3.49
CA VAL A 19 -5.95 -8.88 -2.42
C VAL A 19 -5.46 -9.41 -1.08
N ARG A 20 -4.43 -8.79 -0.51
CA ARG A 20 -4.06 -8.96 0.90
C ARG A 20 -4.22 -7.65 1.63
N LYS A 21 -5.31 -7.53 2.39
CA LYS A 21 -5.62 -6.32 3.18
C LYS A 21 -4.64 -6.15 4.35
N GLU A 22 -3.87 -7.19 4.64
CA GLU A 22 -2.89 -7.29 5.72
C GLU A 22 -1.49 -6.85 5.29
N ASP A 23 -1.19 -6.78 3.98
CA ASP A 23 0.09 -6.33 3.45
C ASP A 23 0.19 -4.81 3.51
N VAL A 24 0.36 -4.32 4.74
CA VAL A 24 0.27 -2.91 5.06
C VAL A 24 1.40 -2.46 5.96
N ILE A 25 2.11 -1.44 5.51
CA ILE A 25 3.19 -0.80 6.26
C ILE A 25 2.60 0.40 6.96
N GLN A 26 2.71 0.45 8.28
CA GLN A 26 2.19 1.57 9.05
C GLN A 26 3.11 2.78 8.91
N ALA A 27 2.52 3.97 8.81
CA ALA A 27 3.23 5.23 8.74
C ALA A 27 2.70 6.19 9.82
N ILE A 28 3.57 7.11 10.24
CA ILE A 28 3.27 8.09 11.30
C ILE A 28 2.33 9.19 10.76
N ASN A 29 2.53 9.61 9.52
CA ASN A 29 1.75 10.65 8.84
C ASN A 29 1.65 10.35 7.32
N TYR A 30 0.92 11.21 6.61
CA TYR A 30 0.72 11.11 5.18
C TYR A 30 2.04 11.26 4.40
N GLU A 31 2.89 12.22 4.77
CA GLU A 31 4.17 12.50 4.11
C GLU A 31 5.10 11.29 4.15
N THR A 32 5.17 10.63 5.31
CA THR A 32 5.96 9.39 5.49
C THR A 32 5.38 8.26 4.66
N ALA A 33 4.04 8.09 4.64
CA ALA A 33 3.41 7.07 3.81
C ALA A 33 3.68 7.30 2.31
N TYR A 34 3.59 8.54 1.86
CA TYR A 34 3.86 8.93 0.48
C TYR A 34 5.32 8.68 0.10
N GLY A 35 6.27 9.13 0.92
CA GLY A 35 7.70 8.91 0.71
C GLY A 35 8.06 7.41 0.68
N LEU A 36 7.49 6.62 1.59
CA LEU A 36 7.68 5.16 1.60
C LEU A 36 7.12 4.50 0.34
N ALA A 37 5.95 4.91 -0.14
CA ALA A 37 5.38 4.36 -1.37
C ALA A 37 6.28 4.62 -2.59
N ILE A 38 6.88 5.81 -2.71
CA ILE A 38 7.86 6.12 -3.75
C ILE A 38 9.09 5.22 -3.59
N LEU A 39 9.69 5.20 -2.39
CA LEU A 39 10.89 4.42 -2.10
C LEU A 39 10.71 2.93 -2.45
N TYR A 40 9.58 2.33 -2.07
CA TYR A 40 9.30 0.93 -2.40
C TYR A 40 9.06 0.73 -3.89
N ASN A 41 8.50 1.71 -4.59
CA ASN A 41 8.30 1.62 -6.02
C ASN A 41 9.58 1.72 -6.83
N GLU A 42 10.57 2.45 -6.34
CA GLU A 42 11.89 2.61 -6.97
C GLU A 42 12.90 1.53 -6.55
N SER A 43 12.61 0.79 -5.49
CA SER A 43 13.49 -0.27 -5.00
C SER A 43 13.72 -1.34 -6.07
N PRO A 44 14.99 -1.69 -6.41
CA PRO A 44 15.30 -2.77 -7.35
C PRO A 44 14.99 -4.15 -6.76
N ALA A 45 14.89 -4.26 -5.43
CA ALA A 45 14.55 -5.48 -4.70
C ALA A 45 13.03 -5.60 -4.45
N LYS A 46 12.20 -5.01 -5.32
CA LYS A 46 10.75 -5.03 -5.17
C LYS A 46 10.22 -6.47 -5.17
N PRO A 47 9.38 -6.87 -4.20
CA PRO A 47 8.82 -8.20 -4.19
C PRO A 47 7.94 -8.43 -5.43
N ARG A 48 7.91 -9.69 -5.88
CA ARG A 48 6.95 -10.13 -6.90
C ARG A 48 5.64 -10.53 -6.23
N CYS A 49 4.55 -10.45 -7.00
CA CYS A 49 3.25 -10.91 -6.56
C CYS A 49 3.33 -12.41 -6.23
N PRO A 50 2.96 -12.84 -5.01
CA PRO A 50 3.06 -14.24 -4.62
C PRO A 50 1.99 -15.12 -5.31
N LEU A 51 0.96 -14.52 -5.91
CA LEU A 51 -0.08 -15.25 -6.63
C LEU A 51 0.29 -15.53 -8.09
N CYS A 52 0.77 -14.53 -8.83
CA CYS A 52 1.01 -14.63 -10.28
C CYS A 52 2.46 -14.37 -10.72
N GLY A 53 3.35 -14.02 -9.78
CA GLY A 53 4.74 -13.65 -10.10
C GLY A 53 4.93 -12.29 -10.78
N GLY A 54 3.85 -11.53 -10.99
CA GLY A 54 3.89 -10.19 -11.59
C GLY A 54 4.57 -9.15 -10.70
N GLN A 55 4.78 -7.94 -11.23
CA GLN A 55 5.35 -6.85 -10.43
C GLN A 55 4.34 -6.37 -9.37
N MET A 56 4.84 -6.05 -8.18
CA MET A 56 4.08 -5.34 -7.17
C MET A 56 4.19 -3.83 -7.39
N ALA A 57 3.22 -3.09 -6.86
CA ALA A 57 3.25 -1.64 -6.77
C ALA A 57 2.72 -1.22 -5.39
N PHE A 58 3.16 -0.04 -4.95
CA PHE A 58 2.86 0.48 -3.61
C PHE A 58 2.17 1.84 -3.70
N TYR A 59 1.23 2.12 -2.82
CA TYR A 59 0.59 3.44 -2.74
C TYR A 59 0.31 3.84 -1.29
N SER A 60 0.38 5.14 -1.02
CA SER A 60 -0.04 5.68 0.27
C SER A 60 -1.56 5.55 0.41
N HIS A 61 -1.99 5.11 1.59
CA HIS A 61 -3.39 4.95 1.94
C HIS A 61 -3.62 5.63 3.28
N ALA A 62 -4.39 6.70 3.25
CA ALA A 62 -4.92 7.34 4.45
C ALA A 62 -6.35 6.88 4.66
N ILE A 63 -6.68 6.43 5.87
CA ILE A 63 -8.08 6.30 6.29
C ILE A 63 -8.53 7.71 6.62
N ILE A 64 -9.20 8.36 5.67
CA ILE A 64 -10.03 9.52 5.99
C ILE A 64 -11.20 8.95 6.78
N GLU A 65 -11.21 9.15 8.10
CA GLU A 65 -12.47 8.99 8.84
C GLU A 65 -13.41 10.04 8.27
N GLU A 66 -14.40 9.62 7.47
CA GLU A 66 -15.55 10.46 7.17
C GLU A 66 -16.19 10.81 8.51
N VAL A 67 -15.95 12.04 8.97
CA VAL A 67 -16.60 12.57 10.16
C VAL A 67 -18.07 12.80 9.79
N GLY A 68 -18.92 11.82 10.09
CA GLY A 68 -20.36 11.98 10.32
C GLY A 68 -21.24 12.28 9.10
N LEU A 69 -21.80 11.22 8.51
CA LEU A 69 -23.19 11.23 8.05
C LEU A 69 -23.97 10.25 8.95
N SER A 70 -24.37 10.74 10.12
CA SER A 70 -25.33 10.09 11.02
C SER A 70 -26.25 11.16 11.57
#